data_AF-A0A661NAD1-F1
#
_entry.id   AF-A0A661NAD1-F1
#
_cell.length_a   1.000
_cell.length_b   1.000
_cell.length_c   1.000
_cell.angle_alpha   90.00
_cell.angle_beta   90.00
_cell.angle_gamma   90.00
#
_symmetry.space_group_name_H-M   'P 1'
#
loop_
_entity.id
_entity.type
_entity.pdbx_description
1 polymer ?
#
loop_
_entity_poly.entity_id
_entity_poly.type
_entity_poly.pdbx_seq_one_letter_code
_entity_poly.pdbx_strand_id
1 'polypeptide(L)'
;SVANGVHSASARTVPQDDATDVYPVPIERSAIRPGTVYADPYGHLLVVAGWIPQGTDRYGIMVGADAQPDGTIGRRRFWRGSFLFSPETDDVGAGFKAFRPVVYDRATETMSSLDNRTLSRSRAHVRFSTDQYEGTVDDFYDRMEALINPRPLDPEVRMITLIDALDEGVARRLVSMNNGIAYQDAHGWATIDMPTGYSIFETTGPWEDFSSPARDMRLLISIDAVIGFPDAVARVPEQFGLTADEAGAAVTALRARLTEVLNERSFEYTKSNGEAQSLTLGDVVARKEAFEMSYNPNDCIELRWGAPPDSEENASCRRHAPREHRDRMARYREWFQNRRRPAR
;
A
#
# COMPACT_ATOMS: atom_id res chain seq x y z
N SER A 1 -37.10 -5.94 9.51
CA SER A 1 -35.98 -5.54 10.37
C SER A 1 -34.70 -5.77 9.57
N VAL A 2 -34.21 -4.71 8.91
CA VAL A 2 -32.92 -4.76 8.19
C VAL A 2 -31.87 -4.54 9.27
N ALA A 3 -31.08 -5.56 9.58
CA ALA A 3 -29.98 -5.38 10.51
C ALA A 3 -28.95 -4.45 9.85
N ASN A 4 -28.84 -3.24 10.40
CA ASN A 4 -27.87 -2.22 10.01
C ASN A 4 -26.46 -2.68 10.39
N GLY A 5 -25.79 -3.36 9.47
CA GLY A 5 -24.35 -3.52 9.49
C GLY A 5 -23.76 -2.83 8.27
N VAL A 6 -23.30 -1.58 8.41
CA VAL A 6 -22.42 -0.98 7.41
C VAL A 6 -21.05 -1.61 7.63
N HIS A 7 -20.68 -2.55 6.76
CA HIS A 7 -19.37 -3.18 6.77
C HIS A 7 -18.52 -2.55 5.67
N SER A 8 -17.20 -2.42 5.87
CA SER A 8 -16.30 -1.87 4.84
C SER A 8 -16.31 -2.68 3.54
N ALA A 9 -16.74 -3.94 3.62
CA ALA A 9 -16.97 -4.82 2.48
C ALA A 9 -18.13 -4.40 1.55
N SER A 10 -19.09 -3.58 2.02
CA SER A 10 -20.29 -3.21 1.25
C SER A 10 -19.99 -2.31 0.05
N ALA A 11 -18.82 -1.67 0.03
CA ALA A 11 -18.35 -0.88 -1.10
C ALA A 11 -17.51 -1.69 -2.11
N ARG A 12 -17.32 -3.00 -1.87
CA ARG A 12 -16.75 -3.94 -2.84
C ARG A 12 -17.89 -4.36 -3.77
N THR A 13 -17.92 -3.75 -4.94
CA THR A 13 -19.03 -3.87 -5.86
C THR A 13 -18.51 -4.22 -7.24
N VAL A 14 -19.15 -5.18 -7.90
CA VAL A 14 -18.89 -5.48 -9.32
C VAL A 14 -19.19 -4.19 -10.10
N PRO A 15 -18.21 -3.62 -10.84
CA PRO A 15 -18.35 -2.29 -11.44
C PRO A 15 -19.62 -2.08 -12.26
N GLN A 16 -20.05 -3.11 -13.00
CA GLN A 16 -21.19 -3.02 -13.91
C GLN A 16 -22.55 -3.26 -13.24
N ASP A 17 -22.59 -3.61 -11.96
CA ASP A 17 -23.85 -3.91 -11.26
C ASP A 17 -24.59 -2.63 -10.84
N ASP A 18 -25.83 -2.49 -11.30
CA ASP A 18 -26.73 -1.39 -10.98
C ASP A 18 -27.29 -1.48 -9.56
N ALA A 19 -27.32 -2.68 -8.96
CA ALA A 19 -27.91 -2.95 -7.64
C ALA A 19 -26.91 -2.70 -6.49
N THR A 20 -26.17 -1.60 -6.56
CA THR A 20 -25.04 -1.29 -5.67
C THR A 20 -25.14 0.12 -5.09
N ASP A 21 -24.74 0.30 -3.82
CA ASP A 21 -24.75 1.61 -3.15
C ASP A 21 -23.70 2.59 -3.70
N VAL A 22 -22.65 2.06 -4.35
CA VAL A 22 -21.54 2.82 -4.90
C VAL A 22 -21.16 2.32 -6.29
N TYR A 23 -20.78 3.25 -7.18
CA TYR A 23 -20.39 2.97 -8.56
C TYR A 23 -19.05 3.64 -8.90
N PRO A 24 -18.26 3.08 -9.84
CA PRO A 24 -16.97 3.62 -10.21
C PRO A 24 -17.10 4.93 -11.00
N VAL A 25 -16.12 5.81 -10.82
CA VAL A 25 -16.07 7.16 -11.41
C VAL A 25 -14.88 7.33 -12.37
N PRO A 26 -14.84 8.33 -13.25
CA PRO A 26 -13.66 8.51 -14.11
C PRO A 26 -12.43 9.01 -13.32
N ILE A 27 -11.22 8.72 -13.81
CA ILE A 27 -9.96 9.32 -13.29
C ILE A 27 -9.84 10.75 -13.79
N GLU A 28 -10.54 11.67 -13.14
CA GLU A 28 -10.47 13.10 -13.40
C GLU A 28 -10.72 13.90 -12.10
N ARG A 29 -10.11 15.07 -12.01
CA ARG A 29 -10.20 15.96 -10.82
C ARG A 29 -11.64 16.36 -10.51
N SER A 30 -12.47 16.51 -11.54
CA SER A 30 -13.89 16.83 -11.43
C SER A 30 -14.73 15.69 -10.87
N ALA A 31 -14.27 14.44 -10.92
CA ALA A 31 -14.99 13.27 -10.43
C ALA A 31 -14.49 12.79 -9.05
N ILE A 32 -13.19 12.94 -8.78
CA ILE A 32 -12.58 12.56 -7.51
C ILE A 32 -12.54 13.77 -6.57
N ARG A 33 -13.64 13.96 -5.83
CA ARG A 33 -13.85 15.11 -4.92
C ARG A 33 -13.75 14.67 -3.45
N PRO A 34 -13.60 15.60 -2.50
CA PRO A 34 -13.85 15.27 -1.10
C PRO A 34 -15.19 14.55 -0.93
N GLY A 35 -15.19 13.40 -0.26
CA GLY A 35 -16.34 12.50 -0.14
C GLY A 35 -16.39 11.34 -1.15
N THR A 36 -15.55 11.33 -2.19
CA THR A 36 -15.36 10.14 -3.05
C THR A 36 -14.81 9.00 -2.20
N VAL A 37 -15.42 7.82 -2.30
CA VAL A 37 -14.99 6.61 -1.61
C VAL A 37 -13.88 5.95 -2.40
N TYR A 38 -12.89 5.38 -1.73
CA TYR A 38 -11.91 4.49 -2.34
C TYR A 38 -12.03 3.12 -1.68
N ALA A 39 -12.39 2.11 -2.48
CA ALA A 39 -12.45 0.72 -2.02
C ALA A 39 -11.21 -0.01 -2.51
N ASP A 40 -10.41 -0.52 -1.56
CA ASP A 40 -9.26 -1.34 -1.92
C ASP A 40 -9.67 -2.82 -2.16
N PRO A 41 -8.80 -3.65 -2.76
CA PRO A 41 -9.10 -5.06 -3.04
C PRO A 41 -9.35 -5.92 -1.79
N TYR A 42 -8.97 -5.46 -0.60
CA TYR A 42 -8.93 -6.28 0.63
C TYR A 42 -9.96 -5.86 1.68
N GLY A 43 -10.84 -4.91 1.35
CA GLY A 43 -11.94 -4.48 2.20
C GLY A 43 -11.59 -3.31 3.13
N HIS A 44 -10.51 -2.57 2.85
CA HIS A 44 -10.25 -1.28 3.47
C HIS A 44 -10.90 -0.16 2.65
N LEU A 45 -11.53 0.78 3.35
CA LEU A 45 -12.14 1.96 2.73
C LEU A 45 -11.42 3.21 3.17
N LEU A 46 -11.13 4.07 2.20
CA LEU A 46 -10.74 5.44 2.44
C LEU A 46 -11.81 6.37 1.88
N VAL A 47 -11.92 7.56 2.44
CA VAL A 47 -12.71 8.65 1.85
C VAL A 47 -11.74 9.74 1.46
N VAL A 48 -11.81 10.22 0.22
CA VAL A 48 -11.03 11.38 -0.22
C VAL A 48 -11.39 12.56 0.67
N ALA A 49 -10.40 13.09 1.37
CA ALA A 49 -10.56 14.20 2.30
C ALA A 49 -10.23 15.55 1.63
N GLY A 50 -9.31 15.54 0.66
CA GLY A 50 -8.92 16.77 -0.03
C GLY A 50 -7.74 16.61 -0.97
N TRP A 51 -7.47 17.70 -1.66
CA TRP A 51 -6.32 17.83 -2.55
C TRP A 51 -5.47 19.00 -2.11
N ILE A 52 -4.18 18.74 -1.97
CA ILE A 52 -3.17 19.78 -1.79
C ILE A 52 -2.54 19.99 -3.17
N PRO A 53 -2.70 21.17 -3.79
CA PRO A 53 -2.17 21.40 -5.12
C PRO A 53 -0.64 21.36 -5.11
N GLN A 54 -0.08 20.94 -6.25
CA GLN A 54 1.34 21.03 -6.54
C GLN A 54 1.79 22.49 -6.42
N GLY A 55 2.80 22.74 -5.61
CA GLY A 55 3.45 24.06 -5.49
C GLY A 55 4.51 24.25 -6.58
N THR A 56 5.19 25.38 -6.58
CA THR A 56 6.30 25.65 -7.53
C THR A 56 7.51 24.74 -7.31
N ASP A 57 7.66 24.23 -6.10
CA ASP A 57 8.82 23.50 -5.58
C ASP A 57 8.43 22.21 -4.81
N ARG A 58 7.14 21.85 -4.82
CA ARG A 58 6.60 20.73 -4.03
C ARG A 58 5.52 19.97 -4.76
N TYR A 59 5.50 18.65 -4.56
CA TYR A 59 4.47 17.76 -5.09
C TYR A 59 3.09 18.14 -4.56
N GLY A 60 2.09 17.97 -5.42
CA GLY A 60 0.71 17.87 -5.01
C GLY A 60 0.49 16.58 -4.23
N ILE A 61 -0.57 16.56 -3.44
CA ILE A 61 -0.94 15.39 -2.64
C ILE A 61 -2.45 15.26 -2.67
N MET A 62 -2.95 14.07 -3.04
CA MET A 62 -4.32 13.71 -2.69
C MET A 62 -4.32 13.07 -1.30
N VAL A 63 -5.23 13.51 -0.43
CA VAL A 63 -5.35 13.05 0.94
C VAL A 63 -6.63 12.24 1.07
N GLY A 64 -6.52 11.02 1.57
CA GLY A 64 -7.64 10.22 2.07
C GLY A 64 -7.69 10.23 3.59
N ALA A 65 -8.85 9.89 4.14
CA ALA A 65 -9.06 9.58 5.53
C ALA A 65 -9.54 8.15 5.68
N ASP A 66 -9.02 7.44 6.68
CA ASP A 66 -9.39 6.07 7.00
C ASP A 66 -9.63 5.91 8.50
N ALA A 67 -10.59 5.06 8.86
CA ALA A 67 -10.76 4.65 10.26
C ALA A 67 -9.72 3.58 10.61
N GLN A 68 -9.04 3.77 11.73
CA GLN A 68 -8.12 2.79 12.29
C GLN A 68 -8.83 1.88 13.28
N PRO A 69 -8.37 0.63 13.49
CA PRO A 69 -8.97 -0.29 14.46
C PRO A 69 -9.01 0.23 15.90
N ASP A 70 -8.13 1.18 16.25
CA ASP A 70 -8.07 1.83 17.56
C ASP A 70 -9.12 2.94 17.77
N GLY A 71 -10.04 3.11 16.82
CA GLY A 71 -11.11 4.12 16.87
C GLY A 71 -10.68 5.52 16.44
N THR A 72 -9.45 5.71 15.96
CA THR A 72 -8.97 6.99 15.45
C THR A 72 -9.22 7.15 13.95
N ILE A 73 -9.17 8.40 13.45
CA ILE A 73 -9.17 8.70 12.02
C ILE A 73 -7.76 9.05 11.58
N GLY A 74 -7.21 8.24 10.68
CA GLY A 74 -5.94 8.46 10.02
C GLY A 74 -6.08 9.36 8.79
N ARG A 75 -5.02 10.11 8.48
CA ARG A 75 -4.86 10.79 7.19
C ARG A 75 -3.81 10.05 6.37
N ARG A 76 -4.14 9.69 5.15
CA ARG A 76 -3.27 8.97 4.22
C ARG A 76 -3.01 9.82 2.98
N ARG A 77 -1.75 9.93 2.57
CA ARG A 77 -1.40 10.47 1.25
C ARG A 77 -1.71 9.40 0.21
N PHE A 78 -2.13 9.78 -0.99
CA PHE A 78 -2.24 8.84 -2.09
C PHE A 78 -0.86 8.32 -2.48
N TRP A 79 -0.70 7.00 -2.42
CA TRP A 79 0.43 6.27 -2.97
C TRP A 79 0.10 4.76 -2.97
N ARG A 80 0.89 3.98 -3.72
CA ARG A 80 0.65 2.55 -4.02
C ARG A 80 0.47 1.63 -2.81
N GLY A 81 0.97 1.98 -1.62
CA GLY A 81 0.84 1.16 -0.41
C GLY A 81 -0.25 1.60 0.58
N SER A 82 -0.99 2.66 0.27
CA SER A 82 -2.15 3.09 1.06
C SER A 82 -3.46 3.11 0.27
N PHE A 83 -3.37 3.29 -1.05
CA PHE A 83 -4.49 3.18 -1.98
C PHE A 83 -4.23 1.98 -2.89
N LEU A 84 -4.38 0.78 -2.35
CA LEU A 84 -4.12 -0.46 -3.08
C LEU A 84 -5.13 -0.57 -4.25
N PHE A 85 -4.65 -0.98 -5.41
CA PHE A 85 -5.46 -1.05 -6.64
C PHE A 85 -5.25 -2.38 -7.34
N SER A 86 -6.31 -2.88 -7.97
CA SER A 86 -6.27 -3.99 -8.92
C SER A 86 -7.19 -3.65 -10.09
N PRO A 87 -6.75 -3.84 -11.35
CA PRO A 87 -7.62 -3.71 -12.51
C PRO A 87 -8.62 -4.88 -12.63
N GLU A 88 -8.44 -5.96 -11.87
CA GLU A 88 -9.40 -7.08 -11.83
C GLU A 88 -10.74 -6.63 -11.24
N THR A 89 -11.83 -6.89 -11.98
CA THR A 89 -13.18 -6.39 -11.64
C THR A 89 -14.15 -7.46 -11.17
N ASP A 90 -13.75 -8.72 -11.11
CA ASP A 90 -14.66 -9.86 -10.94
C ASP A 90 -15.39 -9.83 -9.59
N ASP A 91 -14.71 -9.40 -8.51
CA ASP A 91 -15.27 -9.48 -7.14
C ASP A 91 -15.41 -8.12 -6.41
N VAL A 92 -14.48 -7.18 -6.61
CA VAL A 92 -14.36 -6.00 -5.74
C VAL A 92 -14.50 -4.68 -6.49
N GLY A 93 -14.02 -4.62 -7.74
CA GLY A 93 -13.90 -3.39 -8.51
C GLY A 93 -13.17 -2.31 -7.71
N ALA A 94 -11.89 -2.52 -7.38
CA ALA A 94 -11.13 -1.59 -6.54
C ALA A 94 -11.04 -0.18 -7.16
N GLY A 95 -10.78 0.85 -6.35
CA GLY A 95 -10.59 2.21 -6.86
C GLY A 95 -11.65 3.20 -6.37
N PHE A 96 -11.75 4.32 -7.08
CA PHE A 96 -12.61 5.45 -6.70
C PHE A 96 -14.08 5.17 -7.03
N LYS A 97 -14.98 5.48 -6.10
CA LYS A 97 -16.41 5.26 -6.23
C LYS A 97 -17.20 6.45 -5.68
N ALA A 98 -18.35 6.72 -6.29
CA ALA A 98 -19.34 7.66 -5.79
C ALA A 98 -20.58 6.91 -5.28
N PHE A 99 -21.26 7.47 -4.29
CA PHE A 99 -22.56 6.96 -3.84
C PHE A 99 -23.60 7.07 -4.96
N ARG A 100 -24.33 5.98 -5.19
CA ARG A 100 -25.41 5.91 -6.18
C ARG A 100 -26.56 6.82 -5.74
N PRO A 101 -26.95 7.82 -6.55
CA PRO A 101 -28.06 8.69 -6.21
C PRO A 101 -29.37 7.89 -6.15
N VAL A 102 -30.14 8.11 -5.08
CA VAL A 102 -31.52 7.66 -4.96
C VAL A 102 -32.42 8.85 -5.29
N VAL A 103 -33.30 8.67 -6.27
CA VAL A 103 -34.19 9.71 -6.79
C VAL A 103 -35.63 9.35 -6.44
N TYR A 104 -36.40 10.36 -6.05
CA TYR A 104 -37.83 10.25 -5.81
C TYR A 104 -38.60 10.58 -7.09
N ASP A 105 -39.38 9.64 -7.59
CA ASP A 105 -40.35 9.88 -8.65
C ASP A 105 -41.69 10.30 -8.03
N ARG A 106 -42.09 11.56 -8.29
CA ARG A 106 -43.35 12.11 -7.77
C ARG A 106 -44.60 11.54 -8.44
N ALA A 107 -44.50 11.03 -9.66
CA ALA A 107 -45.64 10.49 -10.39
C ALA A 107 -46.00 9.09 -9.89
N THR A 108 -44.99 8.29 -9.54
CA THR A 108 -45.17 6.92 -9.01
C THR A 108 -45.05 6.85 -7.48
N GLU A 109 -44.67 7.94 -6.82
CA GLU A 109 -44.39 8.04 -5.38
C GLU A 109 -43.33 7.02 -4.88
N THR A 110 -42.39 6.65 -5.74
CA THR A 110 -41.36 5.64 -5.44
C THR A 110 -39.95 6.26 -5.36
N MET A 111 -39.10 5.64 -4.55
CA MET A 111 -37.66 5.90 -4.52
C MET A 111 -36.95 4.84 -5.35
N SER A 112 -36.06 5.24 -6.26
CA SER A 112 -35.23 4.32 -7.03
C SER A 112 -33.80 4.84 -7.18
N SER A 113 -32.86 3.91 -7.19
CA SER A 113 -31.46 4.22 -7.48
C SER A 113 -31.27 4.40 -8.99
N LEU A 114 -30.46 5.36 -9.41
CA LEU A 114 -30.15 5.57 -10.83
C LEU A 114 -29.28 4.43 -11.39
N ASP A 115 -29.57 3.95 -12.59
CA ASP A 115 -28.75 2.95 -13.30
C ASP A 115 -27.43 3.56 -13.87
N ASN A 116 -26.45 2.71 -14.15
CA ASN A 116 -25.13 3.09 -14.67
C ASN A 116 -25.25 3.82 -16.01
N ARG A 117 -26.21 3.41 -16.86
CA ARG A 117 -26.48 4.05 -18.16
C ARG A 117 -26.94 5.50 -17.99
N THR A 118 -27.82 5.78 -17.04
CA THR A 118 -28.29 7.14 -16.73
C THR A 118 -27.15 7.96 -16.14
N LEU A 119 -26.38 7.37 -15.21
CA LEU A 119 -25.24 8.03 -14.58
C LEU A 119 -24.13 8.39 -15.59
N SER A 120 -23.85 7.52 -16.57
CA SER A 120 -22.84 7.77 -17.61
C SER A 120 -23.10 9.05 -18.43
N ARG A 121 -24.37 9.46 -18.53
CA ARG A 121 -24.84 10.65 -19.28
C ARG A 121 -25.25 11.80 -18.36
N SER A 122 -25.12 11.63 -17.05
CA SER A 122 -25.56 12.61 -16.08
C SER A 122 -24.71 13.87 -16.12
N ARG A 123 -25.37 15.03 -16.02
CA ARG A 123 -24.74 16.33 -15.75
C ARG A 123 -24.91 16.78 -14.31
N ALA A 124 -25.82 16.15 -13.57
CA ALA A 124 -26.16 16.49 -12.19
C ALA A 124 -25.37 15.67 -11.16
N HIS A 125 -24.85 14.52 -11.57
CA HIS A 125 -24.11 13.59 -10.73
C HIS A 125 -22.74 13.30 -11.34
N VAL A 126 -21.82 12.75 -10.54
CA VAL A 126 -20.56 12.21 -11.06
C VAL A 126 -20.92 11.12 -12.08
N ARG A 127 -20.23 11.11 -13.22
CA ARG A 127 -20.53 10.12 -14.25
C ARG A 127 -20.06 8.74 -13.81
N PHE A 128 -20.84 7.74 -14.15
CA PHE A 128 -20.36 6.36 -14.14
C PHE A 128 -19.26 6.20 -15.20
N SER A 129 -18.16 5.54 -14.84
CA SER A 129 -17.07 5.19 -15.74
C SER A 129 -16.26 4.02 -15.18
N THR A 130 -15.82 3.14 -16.08
CA THR A 130 -14.91 2.03 -15.78
C THR A 130 -13.47 2.33 -16.20
N ASP A 131 -13.16 3.55 -16.61
CA ASP A 131 -11.87 3.93 -17.19
C ASP A 131 -10.70 3.66 -16.23
N GLN A 132 -10.95 3.59 -14.92
CA GLN A 132 -9.91 3.28 -13.93
C GLN A 132 -9.33 1.87 -14.09
N TYR A 133 -10.11 0.94 -14.64
CA TYR A 133 -9.75 -0.48 -14.79
C TYR A 133 -9.05 -0.77 -16.13
N GLU A 134 -8.94 0.23 -17.00
CA GLU A 134 -8.24 0.09 -18.28
C GLU A 134 -6.73 0.11 -18.07
N GLY A 135 -6.04 -0.85 -18.68
CA GLY A 135 -4.59 -0.97 -18.61
C GLY A 135 -4.10 -1.75 -17.39
N THR A 136 -2.85 -1.47 -17.01
CA THR A 136 -2.15 -2.13 -15.92
C THR A 136 -2.32 -1.36 -14.59
N VAL A 137 -1.90 -1.99 -13.50
CA VAL A 137 -1.79 -1.33 -12.19
C VAL A 137 -0.89 -0.08 -12.28
N ASP A 138 0.19 -0.14 -13.05
CA ASP A 138 1.12 0.98 -13.24
C ASP A 138 0.45 2.14 -13.99
N ASP A 139 -0.33 1.84 -15.05
CA ASP A 139 -1.08 2.87 -15.79
C ASP A 139 -2.07 3.65 -14.90
N PHE A 140 -2.73 2.96 -13.96
CA PHE A 140 -3.59 3.60 -12.97
C PHE A 140 -2.82 4.62 -12.10
N TYR A 141 -1.66 4.22 -11.58
CA TYR A 141 -0.87 5.11 -10.73
C TYR A 141 -0.23 6.25 -11.51
N ASP A 142 0.26 5.99 -12.73
CA ASP A 142 0.85 7.02 -13.60
C ASP A 142 -0.21 8.08 -14.00
N ARG A 143 -1.47 7.66 -14.24
CA ARG A 143 -2.61 8.59 -14.45
C ARG A 143 -2.96 9.41 -13.21
N MET A 144 -2.96 8.78 -12.03
CA MET A 144 -3.22 9.48 -10.77
C MET A 144 -2.11 10.47 -10.43
N GLU A 145 -0.85 10.11 -10.68
CA GLU A 145 0.29 11.01 -10.49
C GLU A 145 0.19 12.23 -11.40
N ALA A 146 -0.11 12.06 -12.70
CA ALA A 146 -0.36 13.18 -13.61
C ALA A 146 -1.53 14.08 -13.14
N LEU A 147 -2.57 13.48 -12.56
CA LEU A 147 -3.73 14.22 -12.04
C LEU A 147 -3.42 15.02 -10.75
N ILE A 148 -2.55 14.47 -9.91
CA ILE A 148 -2.07 15.12 -8.68
C ILE A 148 -1.05 16.21 -9.03
N ASN A 149 -0.15 15.92 -9.97
CA ASN A 149 1.03 16.69 -10.35
C ASN A 149 1.01 17.04 -11.85
N PRO A 150 0.16 18.00 -12.27
CA PRO A 150 -0.03 18.31 -13.69
C PRO A 150 1.15 19.05 -14.34
N ARG A 151 2.10 19.55 -13.55
CA ARG A 151 3.33 20.18 -14.06
C ARG A 151 4.50 19.21 -13.92
N PRO A 152 5.43 19.21 -14.88
CA PRO A 152 6.68 18.48 -14.78
C PRO A 152 7.38 18.66 -13.44
N LEU A 153 7.92 17.58 -12.92
CA LEU A 153 8.73 17.59 -11.71
C LEU A 153 10.09 16.95 -11.96
N ASP A 154 11.08 17.45 -11.23
CA ASP A 154 12.42 16.87 -11.27
C ASP A 154 12.36 15.40 -10.83
N PRO A 155 12.82 14.46 -11.66
CA PRO A 155 12.73 13.04 -11.34
C PRO A 155 13.67 12.66 -10.18
N GLU A 156 14.81 13.32 -10.00
CA GLU A 156 15.68 13.06 -8.85
C GLU A 156 14.99 13.48 -7.56
N VAL A 157 14.38 14.68 -7.52
CA VAL A 157 13.61 15.13 -6.35
C VAL A 157 12.49 14.13 -6.02
N ARG A 158 11.77 13.61 -7.03
CA ARG A 158 10.74 12.58 -6.80
C ARG A 158 11.36 11.33 -6.18
N MET A 159 12.44 10.83 -6.77
CA MET A 159 13.12 9.63 -6.32
C MET A 159 13.54 9.75 -4.86
N ILE A 160 14.14 10.89 -4.48
CA ILE A 160 14.53 11.17 -3.08
C ILE A 160 13.31 11.11 -2.15
N THR A 161 12.16 11.68 -2.53
CA THR A 161 10.95 11.58 -1.67
C THR A 161 10.43 10.15 -1.48
N LEU A 162 10.63 9.27 -2.48
CA LEU A 162 10.28 7.85 -2.35
C LEU A 162 11.26 7.14 -1.41
N ILE A 163 12.56 7.47 -1.50
CA ILE A 163 13.59 6.94 -0.60
C ILE A 163 13.34 7.43 0.84
N ASP A 164 12.99 8.71 1.05
CA ASP A 164 12.62 9.25 2.36
C ASP A 164 11.44 8.47 2.97
N ALA A 165 10.42 8.16 2.17
CA ALA A 165 9.27 7.38 2.64
C ALA A 165 9.64 5.93 2.98
N LEU A 166 10.57 5.32 2.23
CA LEU A 166 11.11 3.99 2.53
C LEU A 166 11.90 4.01 3.85
N ASP A 167 12.77 5.00 4.02
CA ASP A 167 13.59 5.21 5.21
C ASP A 167 12.73 5.36 6.48
N GLU A 168 11.71 6.22 6.43
CA GLU A 168 10.73 6.32 7.51
C GLU A 168 9.99 4.98 7.77
N GLY A 169 9.71 4.22 6.72
CA GLY A 169 9.12 2.88 6.81
C GLY A 169 10.02 1.90 7.57
N VAL A 170 11.31 1.90 7.27
CA VAL A 170 12.35 1.12 7.94
C VAL A 170 12.48 1.53 9.40
N ALA A 171 12.56 2.83 9.69
CA ALA A 171 12.62 3.33 11.07
C ALA A 171 11.41 2.91 11.91
N ARG A 172 10.19 2.99 11.36
CA ARG A 172 8.97 2.50 12.04
C ARG A 172 9.00 0.99 12.27
N ARG A 173 9.56 0.23 11.33
CA ARG A 173 9.71 -1.22 11.46
C ARG A 173 10.70 -1.58 12.57
N LEU A 174 11.83 -0.87 12.66
CA LEU A 174 12.81 -1.05 13.73
C LEU A 174 12.17 -0.92 15.11
N VAL A 175 11.39 0.13 15.34
CA VAL A 175 10.64 0.31 16.61
C VAL A 175 9.69 -0.87 16.87
N SER A 176 8.93 -1.30 15.86
CA SER A 176 8.01 -2.44 16.00
C SER A 176 8.72 -3.74 16.37
N MET A 177 9.91 -3.97 15.84
CA MET A 177 10.68 -5.18 16.13
C MET A 177 11.27 -5.14 17.54
N ASN A 178 11.83 -4.00 17.94
CA ASN A 178 12.34 -3.81 19.29
C ASN A 178 11.23 -4.02 20.34
N ASN A 179 10.01 -3.55 20.07
CA ASN A 179 8.86 -3.82 20.94
C ASN A 179 8.55 -5.34 21.03
N GLY A 180 8.61 -6.06 19.90
CA GLY A 180 8.42 -7.51 19.88
C GLY A 180 9.49 -8.28 20.65
N ILE A 181 10.77 -7.90 20.51
CA ILE A 181 11.87 -8.48 21.27
C ILE A 181 11.71 -8.22 22.77
N ALA A 182 11.43 -6.97 23.16
CA ALA A 182 11.20 -6.60 24.55
C ALA A 182 10.03 -7.38 25.18
N TYR A 183 8.94 -7.57 24.43
CA TYR A 183 7.82 -8.40 24.87
C TYR A 183 8.24 -9.85 25.09
N GLN A 184 8.95 -10.46 24.13
CA GLN A 184 9.41 -11.84 24.22
C GLN A 184 10.36 -12.05 25.41
N ASP A 185 11.29 -11.12 25.65
CA ASP A 185 12.18 -11.14 26.82
C ASP A 185 11.41 -11.11 28.14
N ALA A 186 10.39 -10.26 28.24
CA ALA A 186 9.54 -10.16 29.43
C ALA A 186 8.65 -11.39 29.67
N HIS A 187 8.36 -12.18 28.62
CA HIS A 187 7.46 -13.34 28.68
C HIS A 187 8.19 -14.68 28.51
N GLY A 188 9.51 -14.69 28.75
CA GLY A 188 10.30 -15.92 28.73
C GLY A 188 10.32 -16.63 27.37
N TRP A 189 10.08 -15.87 26.29
CA TRP A 189 10.02 -16.39 24.92
C TRP A 189 8.97 -17.47 24.70
N ALA A 190 7.82 -17.35 25.36
CA ALA A 190 6.66 -18.19 25.07
C ALA A 190 6.21 -18.00 23.61
N THR A 191 5.93 -19.12 22.93
CA THR A 191 5.48 -19.09 21.54
C THR A 191 4.21 -18.25 21.41
N ILE A 192 4.25 -17.26 20.52
CA ILE A 192 3.08 -16.52 20.05
C ILE A 192 2.48 -17.31 18.89
N ASP A 193 1.28 -17.85 19.08
CA ASP A 193 0.58 -18.62 18.06
C ASP A 193 0.32 -17.78 16.80
N MET A 194 0.60 -18.37 15.65
CA MET A 194 0.32 -17.77 14.35
C MET A 194 -1.15 -18.02 13.97
N PRO A 195 -1.93 -17.00 13.56
CA PRO A 195 -3.25 -17.17 12.97
C PRO A 195 -3.22 -17.89 11.61
N THR A 196 -4.39 -18.22 11.08
CA THR A 196 -4.55 -18.85 9.77
C THR A 196 -5.20 -17.90 8.77
N GLY A 197 -4.90 -18.10 7.48
CA GLY A 197 -5.55 -17.38 6.40
C GLY A 197 -5.33 -15.87 6.46
N TYR A 198 -6.40 -15.12 6.17
CA TYR A 198 -6.40 -13.66 6.24
C TYR A 198 -6.05 -13.10 7.62
N SER A 199 -6.40 -13.81 8.70
CA SER A 199 -6.23 -13.34 10.08
C SER A 199 -4.78 -13.08 10.48
N ILE A 200 -3.79 -13.49 9.67
CA ILE A 200 -2.41 -13.05 9.92
C ILE A 200 -2.25 -11.53 9.79
N PHE A 201 -3.07 -10.87 8.97
CA PHE A 201 -3.01 -9.43 8.70
C PHE A 201 -3.91 -8.60 9.62
N GLU A 202 -4.85 -9.25 10.31
CA GLU A 202 -5.85 -8.61 11.13
C GLU A 202 -6.40 -9.62 12.13
N THR A 203 -5.88 -9.55 13.34
CA THR A 203 -6.35 -10.31 14.49
C THR A 203 -6.27 -9.43 15.74
N THR A 204 -6.44 -10.02 16.91
CA THR A 204 -6.16 -9.38 18.19
C THR A 204 -5.10 -10.16 18.97
N GLY A 205 -4.54 -9.52 19.99
CA GLY A 205 -3.59 -10.13 20.91
C GLY A 205 -2.14 -10.09 20.40
N PRO A 206 -1.23 -10.86 21.03
CA PRO A 206 0.22 -10.71 20.84
C PRO A 206 0.70 -10.85 19.39
N TRP A 207 -0.01 -11.64 18.56
CA TRP A 207 0.32 -11.70 17.14
C TRP A 207 0.10 -10.35 16.45
N GLU A 208 -1.04 -9.70 16.65
CA GLU A 208 -1.33 -8.39 16.07
C GLU A 208 -0.30 -7.35 16.53
N ASP A 209 0.05 -7.37 17.80
CA ASP A 209 0.93 -6.37 18.42
C ASP A 209 2.39 -6.50 18.00
N PHE A 210 2.91 -7.72 17.83
CA PHE A 210 4.35 -7.98 17.71
C PHE A 210 4.79 -8.63 16.39
N SER A 211 3.87 -9.23 15.63
CA SER A 211 4.14 -9.62 14.23
C SER A 211 4.16 -8.38 13.33
N SER A 212 4.54 -8.54 12.06
CA SER A 212 4.57 -7.42 11.12
C SER A 212 4.06 -7.69 9.70
N PRO A 213 3.16 -8.64 9.41
CA PRO A 213 2.82 -9.01 8.03
C PRO A 213 2.25 -7.84 7.22
N ALA A 214 1.32 -7.06 7.79
CA ALA A 214 0.78 -5.89 7.10
C ALA A 214 1.81 -4.76 6.89
N ARG A 215 2.82 -4.66 7.78
CA ARG A 215 3.89 -3.67 7.70
C ARG A 215 4.98 -4.10 6.72
N ASP A 216 5.38 -5.36 6.75
CA ASP A 216 6.35 -5.97 5.84
C ASP A 216 5.79 -5.97 4.41
N MET A 217 4.49 -6.23 4.22
CA MET A 217 3.83 -6.03 2.91
C MET A 217 3.97 -4.59 2.39
N ARG A 218 3.79 -3.58 3.25
CA ARG A 218 3.95 -2.18 2.86
C ARG A 218 5.42 -1.83 2.59
N LEU A 219 6.35 -2.37 3.38
CA LEU A 219 7.79 -2.20 3.15
C LEU A 219 8.17 -2.74 1.76
N LEU A 220 7.69 -3.94 1.43
CA LEU A 220 7.92 -4.57 0.12
C LEU A 220 7.36 -3.72 -1.04
N ILE A 221 6.15 -3.16 -0.89
CA ILE A 221 5.57 -2.23 -1.87
C ILE A 221 6.41 -0.94 -1.98
N SER A 222 6.91 -0.40 -0.87
CA SER A 222 7.79 0.77 -0.89
C SER A 222 9.12 0.48 -1.58
N ILE A 223 9.72 -0.70 -1.35
CA ILE A 223 10.93 -1.14 -2.06
C ILE A 223 10.65 -1.19 -3.57
N ASP A 224 9.54 -1.81 -3.99
CA ASP A 224 9.16 -1.90 -5.41
C ASP A 224 8.98 -0.52 -6.05
N ALA A 225 8.32 0.40 -5.35
CA ALA A 225 8.14 1.77 -5.82
C ALA A 225 9.46 2.52 -5.98
N VAL A 226 10.41 2.33 -5.06
CA VAL A 226 11.74 2.97 -5.10
C VAL A 226 12.57 2.41 -6.26
N ILE A 227 12.70 1.09 -6.37
CA ILE A 227 13.55 0.47 -7.41
C ILE A 227 12.95 0.55 -8.81
N GLY A 228 11.61 0.59 -8.91
CA GLY A 228 10.89 0.72 -10.18
C GLY A 228 10.73 2.16 -10.65
N PHE A 229 11.07 3.16 -9.82
CA PHE A 229 10.86 4.56 -10.18
C PHE A 229 11.59 5.00 -11.47
N PRO A 230 12.86 4.63 -11.72
CA PRO A 230 13.50 4.96 -13.00
C PRO A 230 12.75 4.40 -14.22
N ASP A 231 12.11 3.24 -14.09
CA ASP A 231 11.31 2.65 -15.18
C ASP A 231 9.99 3.41 -15.37
N ALA A 232 9.40 3.94 -14.30
CA ALA A 232 8.25 4.85 -14.41
C ALA A 232 8.62 6.14 -15.17
N VAL A 233 9.81 6.70 -14.93
CA VAL A 233 10.32 7.85 -15.69
C VAL A 233 10.48 7.53 -17.18
N ALA A 234 10.96 6.32 -17.51
CA ALA A 234 11.05 5.87 -18.91
C ALA A 234 9.67 5.74 -19.59
N ARG A 235 8.63 5.33 -18.85
CA ARG A 235 7.28 5.14 -19.42
C ARG A 235 6.57 6.45 -19.74
N VAL A 236 6.72 7.46 -18.89
CA VAL A 236 6.02 8.76 -19.00
C VAL A 236 6.99 9.94 -18.82
N PRO A 237 8.01 10.07 -19.69
CA PRO A 237 9.09 11.06 -19.52
C PRO A 237 8.60 12.51 -19.50
N GLU A 238 7.51 12.81 -20.20
CA GLU A 238 6.89 14.14 -20.24
C GLU A 238 6.40 14.62 -18.88
N GLN A 239 6.00 13.70 -17.98
CA GLN A 239 5.63 14.05 -16.60
C GLN A 239 6.82 14.53 -15.77
N PHE A 240 8.04 14.26 -16.23
CA PHE A 240 9.29 14.67 -15.61
C PHE A 240 10.01 15.75 -16.40
N GLY A 241 9.33 16.33 -17.41
CA GLY A 241 9.88 17.40 -18.23
C GLY A 241 10.97 16.95 -19.18
N LEU A 242 11.01 15.64 -19.47
CA LEU A 242 11.97 15.02 -20.38
C LEU A 242 11.29 14.76 -21.73
N THR A 243 12.06 14.91 -22.80
CA THR A 243 11.70 14.35 -24.10
C THR A 243 12.01 12.85 -24.15
N ALA A 244 11.44 12.15 -25.13
CA ALA A 244 11.71 10.72 -25.33
C ALA A 244 13.21 10.44 -25.57
N ASP A 245 13.92 11.35 -26.24
CA ASP A 245 15.35 11.21 -26.53
C ASP A 245 16.23 11.43 -25.28
N GLU A 246 15.79 12.26 -24.33
CA GLU A 246 16.50 12.52 -23.07
C GLU A 246 16.27 11.42 -22.02
N ALA A 247 15.15 10.70 -22.11
CA ALA A 247 14.71 9.73 -21.11
C ALA A 247 15.76 8.65 -20.81
N GLY A 248 16.43 8.10 -21.85
CA GLY A 248 17.41 7.02 -21.67
C GLY A 248 18.62 7.44 -20.82
N ALA A 249 19.16 8.63 -21.08
CA ALA A 249 20.29 9.17 -20.32
C ALA A 249 19.87 9.53 -18.89
N ALA A 250 18.71 10.16 -18.72
CA ALA A 250 18.16 10.51 -17.41
C ALA A 250 17.93 9.27 -16.54
N VAL A 251 17.37 8.19 -17.09
CA VAL A 251 17.13 6.94 -16.36
C VAL A 251 18.42 6.27 -15.92
N THR A 252 19.47 6.32 -16.74
CA THR A 252 20.78 5.79 -16.38
C THR A 252 21.39 6.58 -15.21
N ALA A 253 21.30 7.91 -15.25
CA ALA A 253 21.75 8.78 -14.17
C ALA A 253 20.95 8.54 -12.87
N LEU A 254 19.62 8.42 -12.98
CA LEU A 254 18.74 8.13 -11.84
C LEU A 254 19.06 6.79 -11.19
N ARG A 255 19.32 5.74 -11.97
CA ARG A 255 19.71 4.43 -11.43
C ARG A 255 21.02 4.49 -10.65
N ALA A 256 22.03 5.19 -11.18
CA ALA A 256 23.30 5.38 -10.48
C ALA A 256 23.11 6.16 -9.16
N ARG A 257 22.37 7.27 -9.23
CA ARG A 257 22.06 8.10 -8.06
C ARG A 257 21.21 7.38 -7.02
N LEU A 258 20.26 6.56 -7.45
CA LEU A 258 19.45 5.71 -6.58
C LEU A 258 20.34 4.77 -5.74
N THR A 259 21.26 4.07 -6.39
CA THR A 259 22.20 3.16 -5.71
C THR A 259 23.08 3.90 -4.70
N GLU A 260 23.59 5.07 -5.07
CA GLU A 260 24.39 5.91 -4.16
C GLU A 260 23.59 6.30 -2.91
N VAL A 261 22.42 6.92 -3.08
CA VAL A 261 21.61 7.42 -1.95
C VAL A 261 21.10 6.28 -1.04
N LEU A 262 20.76 5.12 -1.60
CA LEU A 262 20.37 3.96 -0.81
C LEU A 262 21.51 3.43 0.09
N ASN A 263 22.75 3.52 -0.38
CA ASN A 263 23.92 3.07 0.38
C ASN A 263 24.43 4.13 1.37
N GLU A 264 24.13 5.41 1.16
CA GLU A 264 24.45 6.50 2.09
C GLU A 264 23.59 6.47 3.37
N ARG A 265 22.38 5.93 3.28
CA ARG A 265 21.42 5.92 4.39
C ARG A 265 21.47 4.60 5.13
N SER A 266 21.84 4.67 6.41
CA SER A 266 21.98 3.49 7.27
C SER A 266 21.22 3.63 8.57
N PHE A 267 20.87 2.48 9.15
CA PHE A 267 20.37 2.36 10.51
C PHE A 267 21.06 1.19 11.21
N GLU A 268 20.92 1.13 12.53
CA GLU A 268 21.47 0.03 13.33
C GLU A 268 20.34 -0.68 14.10
N TYR A 269 20.51 -1.97 14.31
CA TYR A 269 19.71 -2.75 15.25
C TYR A 269 20.61 -3.61 16.14
N THR A 270 20.12 -4.01 17.31
CA THR A 270 20.87 -4.88 18.22
C THR A 270 20.59 -6.34 17.89
N LYS A 271 21.63 -7.11 17.57
CA LYS A 271 21.56 -8.57 17.36
C LYS A 271 21.21 -9.31 18.64
N SER A 272 20.86 -10.59 18.52
CA SER A 272 20.53 -11.47 19.64
C SER A 272 21.69 -11.64 20.65
N ASN A 273 22.94 -11.40 20.24
CA ASN A 273 24.11 -11.43 21.13
C ASN A 273 24.43 -10.07 21.79
N GLY A 274 23.62 -9.03 21.55
CA GLY A 274 23.79 -7.69 22.11
C GLY A 274 24.70 -6.77 21.29
N GLU A 275 25.35 -7.26 20.24
CA GLU A 275 26.16 -6.43 19.35
C GLU A 275 25.28 -5.62 18.38
N ALA A 276 25.74 -4.44 17.98
CA ALA A 276 25.09 -3.67 16.93
C ALA A 276 25.34 -4.30 15.56
N GLN A 277 24.32 -4.30 14.70
CA GLN A 277 24.40 -4.59 13.28
C GLN A 277 23.96 -3.35 12.52
N SER A 278 24.82 -2.86 11.62
CA SER A 278 24.49 -1.77 10.71
C SER A 278 23.96 -2.32 9.39
N LEU A 279 22.93 -1.68 8.84
CA LEU A 279 22.35 -1.96 7.53
C LEU A 279 22.09 -0.65 6.80
N THR A 280 22.34 -0.64 5.49
CA THR A 280 21.92 0.44 4.59
C THR A 280 20.51 0.20 4.05
N LEU A 281 19.88 1.22 3.45
CA LEU A 281 18.67 0.99 2.66
C LEU A 281 18.96 0.15 1.42
N GLY A 282 20.19 0.18 0.89
CA GLY A 282 20.66 -0.74 -0.14
C GLY A 282 20.57 -2.21 0.31
N ASP A 283 20.99 -2.51 1.53
CA ASP A 283 20.86 -3.84 2.12
C ASP A 283 19.40 -4.26 2.30
N VAL A 284 18.54 -3.34 2.75
CA VAL A 284 17.09 -3.56 2.84
C VAL A 284 16.51 -3.93 1.46
N VAL A 285 16.86 -3.18 0.42
CA VAL A 285 16.44 -3.49 -0.96
C VAL A 285 16.95 -4.85 -1.41
N ALA A 286 18.22 -5.18 -1.15
CA ALA A 286 18.81 -6.47 -1.50
C ALA A 286 18.13 -7.66 -0.78
N ARG A 287 17.60 -7.43 0.43
CA ARG A 287 16.90 -8.43 1.26
C ARG A 287 15.40 -8.53 1.00
N LYS A 288 14.89 -7.85 -0.02
CA LYS A 288 13.46 -7.83 -0.41
C LYS A 288 12.80 -9.21 -0.35
N GLU A 289 13.42 -10.26 -0.92
CA GLU A 289 12.85 -11.61 -0.90
C GLU A 289 12.76 -12.22 0.50
N ALA A 290 13.70 -11.92 1.40
CA ALA A 290 13.69 -12.40 2.77
C ALA A 290 12.54 -11.76 3.57
N PHE A 291 12.19 -10.51 3.27
CA PHE A 291 11.08 -9.80 3.93
C PHE A 291 9.69 -10.40 3.65
N GLU A 292 9.58 -11.27 2.65
CA GLU A 292 8.35 -12.04 2.37
C GLU A 292 8.06 -13.08 3.46
N MET A 293 9.03 -13.35 4.34
CA MET A 293 8.99 -14.40 5.36
C MET A 293 9.46 -13.93 6.74
N SER A 294 9.72 -12.63 6.93
CA SER A 294 10.40 -12.08 8.12
C SER A 294 9.48 -11.56 9.24
N TYR A 295 8.17 -11.78 9.11
CA TYR A 295 7.17 -11.10 9.93
C TYR A 295 6.79 -11.84 11.23
N ASN A 296 7.33 -13.04 11.48
CA ASN A 296 6.98 -13.83 12.65
C ASN A 296 7.68 -13.32 13.92
N PRO A 297 6.94 -13.05 15.02
CA PRO A 297 7.54 -12.52 16.25
C PRO A 297 8.32 -13.57 17.06
N ASN A 298 8.28 -14.84 16.66
CA ASN A 298 9.03 -15.91 17.32
C ASN A 298 10.44 -16.10 16.74
N ASP A 299 10.74 -15.50 15.59
CA ASP A 299 12.07 -15.50 15.01
C ASP A 299 12.98 -14.48 15.73
N CYS A 300 14.28 -14.78 15.77
CA CYS A 300 15.30 -13.82 16.19
C CYS A 300 15.28 -12.56 15.32
N ILE A 301 15.79 -11.45 15.85
CA ILE A 301 15.76 -10.15 15.17
C ILE A 301 16.52 -10.15 13.84
N GLU A 302 17.58 -10.95 13.73
CA GLU A 302 18.40 -11.09 12.51
C GLU A 302 17.59 -11.69 11.36
N LEU A 303 16.86 -12.79 11.59
CA LEU A 303 15.96 -13.37 10.59
C LEU A 303 14.82 -12.42 10.25
N ARG A 304 14.31 -11.70 11.25
CA ARG A 304 13.29 -10.68 11.00
C ARG A 304 13.85 -9.49 10.22
N TRP A 305 15.17 -9.27 10.16
CA TRP A 305 15.84 -8.31 9.27
C TRP A 305 16.40 -8.94 7.99
N GLY A 306 16.05 -10.21 7.71
CA GLY A 306 16.45 -10.89 6.49
C GLY A 306 17.94 -11.17 6.40
N ALA A 307 18.62 -11.36 7.54
CA ALA A 307 20.02 -11.76 7.57
C ALA A 307 20.24 -13.00 6.68
N PRO A 308 21.21 -12.97 5.74
CA PRO A 308 21.45 -14.11 4.87
C PRO A 308 21.78 -15.39 5.65
N PRO A 309 21.35 -16.57 5.17
CA PRO A 309 21.83 -17.85 5.71
C PRO A 309 23.36 -17.87 5.74
N ASP A 310 23.93 -18.43 6.81
CA ASP A 310 25.38 -18.58 7.02
C ASP A 310 26.20 -17.27 7.12
N SER A 311 25.56 -16.10 7.24
CA SER A 311 26.24 -14.84 7.54
C SER A 311 26.70 -14.74 9.00
N GLU A 312 27.74 -13.95 9.27
CA GLU A 312 28.15 -13.59 10.64
C GLU A 312 27.02 -12.89 11.42
N GLU A 313 26.21 -12.10 10.71
CA GLU A 313 24.98 -11.50 11.25
C GLU A 313 24.02 -12.58 11.74
N ASN A 314 23.74 -13.61 10.94
CA ASN A 314 22.82 -14.68 11.31
C ASN A 314 23.39 -15.65 12.36
N ALA A 315 24.72 -15.68 12.56
CA ALA A 315 25.37 -16.59 13.52
C ALA A 315 24.96 -16.34 14.98
N SER A 316 24.52 -15.12 15.33
CA SER A 316 23.97 -14.81 16.66
C SER A 316 22.52 -15.26 16.85
N CYS A 317 21.80 -15.59 15.77
CA CYS A 317 20.44 -16.08 15.85
C CYS A 317 20.37 -17.44 16.55
N ARG A 318 19.67 -17.51 17.68
CA ARG A 318 19.45 -18.76 18.44
C ARG A 318 18.00 -19.22 18.47
N ARG A 319 17.09 -18.47 17.84
CA ARG A 319 15.65 -18.69 17.92
C ARG A 319 14.99 -18.59 16.56
N HIS A 320 14.08 -19.52 16.33
CA HIS A 320 13.31 -19.63 15.10
C HIS A 320 11.85 -19.82 15.45
N ALA A 321 10.98 -19.30 14.59
CA ALA A 321 9.57 -19.62 14.63
C ALA A 321 9.37 -21.15 14.54
N PRO A 322 8.35 -21.69 15.23
CA PRO A 322 7.99 -23.10 15.16
C PRO A 322 7.92 -23.59 13.71
N ARG A 323 8.30 -24.85 13.47
CA ARG A 323 8.30 -25.45 12.12
C ARG A 323 6.94 -25.30 11.44
N GLU A 324 5.85 -25.48 12.19
CA GLU A 324 4.49 -25.31 11.67
C GLU A 324 4.22 -23.88 11.16
N HIS A 325 4.69 -22.86 11.91
CA HIS A 325 4.55 -21.47 11.48
C HIS A 325 5.35 -21.21 10.21
N ARG A 326 6.60 -21.70 10.13
CA ARG A 326 7.44 -21.55 8.93
C ARG A 326 6.84 -22.24 7.71
N ASP A 327 6.32 -23.46 7.87
CA ASP A 327 5.62 -24.18 6.81
C ASP A 327 4.37 -23.41 6.34
N ARG A 328 3.66 -22.75 7.27
CA ARG A 328 2.49 -21.92 6.96
C ARG A 328 2.86 -20.63 6.24
N MET A 329 3.88 -19.92 6.72
CA MET A 329 4.40 -18.72 6.05
C MET A 329 4.88 -19.06 4.64
N ALA A 330 5.52 -20.22 4.43
CA ALA A 330 5.97 -20.64 3.10
C ALA A 330 4.80 -20.79 2.11
N ARG A 331 3.64 -21.30 2.57
CA ARG A 331 2.41 -21.33 1.77
C ARG A 331 1.82 -19.95 1.50
N TYR A 332 2.07 -18.99 2.39
CA TYR A 332 1.56 -17.61 2.30
C TYR A 332 2.53 -16.67 1.60
N ARG A 333 3.74 -17.12 1.28
CA ARG A 333 4.80 -16.31 0.66
C ARG A 333 4.35 -15.67 -0.64
N GLU A 334 3.54 -16.38 -1.44
CA GLU A 334 2.98 -15.86 -2.70
C GLU A 334 2.18 -14.56 -2.50
N TRP A 335 1.47 -14.43 -1.37
CA TRP A 335 0.75 -13.20 -1.04
C TRP A 335 1.71 -12.01 -0.95
N PHE A 336 2.85 -12.23 -0.30
CA PHE A 336 3.89 -11.23 -0.20
C PHE A 336 4.54 -11.00 -1.55
N GLN A 337 4.98 -12.04 -2.27
CA GLN A 337 5.58 -11.92 -3.61
C GLN A 337 4.76 -11.06 -4.56
N ASN A 338 3.45 -11.30 -4.61
CA ASN A 338 2.52 -10.60 -5.50
C ASN A 338 2.00 -9.28 -4.93
N ARG A 339 2.45 -8.88 -3.73
CA ARG A 339 1.96 -7.71 -2.98
C ARG A 339 0.43 -7.74 -2.78
N ARG A 340 -0.12 -8.94 -2.67
CA ARG A 340 -1.56 -9.21 -2.66
C ARG A 340 -1.96 -9.99 -1.43
N ARG A 341 -2.78 -9.38 -0.56
CA ARG A 341 -3.36 -10.08 0.59
C ARG A 341 -4.38 -11.11 0.09
N PRO A 342 -4.63 -12.20 0.83
CA PRO A 342 -5.74 -13.09 0.52
C PRO A 342 -7.07 -12.36 0.69
N ALA A 343 -8.14 -12.92 0.11
CA ALA A 343 -9.49 -12.48 0.44
C ALA A 343 -9.81 -12.79 1.91
N ARG A 344 -10.67 -11.96 2.52
CA ARG A 344 -11.22 -12.18 3.87
C ARG A 344 -12.10 -13.41 3.93
#